data_AF-A0A840NXB4-F1
#
_entry.id   AF-A0A840NXB4-F1
#
_cell.length_a   1.000
_cell.length_b   1.000
_cell.length_c   1.000
_cell.angle_alpha   90.00
_cell.angle_beta   90.00
_cell.angle_gamma   90.00
#
_symmetry.space_group_name_H-M   'P 1'
#
loop_
_entity.id
_entity.type
_entity.pdbx_description
1 polymer ?
#
loop_
_entity_poly.entity_id
_entity_poly.type
_entity_poly.pdbx_seq_one_letter_code
_entity_poly.pdbx_strand_id
1 'polypeptide(L)' 'LPSVWFNEETTVAGRKALNWYHEKWDEKRGIGLGAEHDWSSHGADAFGLMCVAYEEPQQRYKRPAYSGRRDYESTSWMAE' A
#
# COMPACT_ATOMS: atom_id res chain seq x y z
N LEU A 1 -9.18 -3.75 11.21
CA LEU A 1 -7.87 -4.43 11.30
C LEU A 1 -6.77 -3.41 10.95
N PRO A 2 -5.52 -3.59 11.37
CA PRO A 2 -4.43 -2.71 10.93
C PRO A 2 -4.27 -2.74 9.40
N SER A 3 -3.95 -1.59 8.79
CA SER A 3 -3.78 -1.45 7.33
C SER A 3 -2.35 -1.69 6.85
N VAL A 4 -1.41 -1.90 7.77
CA VAL A 4 0.02 -2.09 7.48
C VAL A 4 0.53 -3.32 8.23
N TRP A 5 1.29 -4.15 7.50
CA TRP A 5 2.03 -5.27 8.07
C TRP A 5 3.48 -5.20 7.60
N PHE A 6 4.39 -5.54 8.50
CA PHE A 6 5.82 -5.55 8.22
C PHE A 6 6.32 -6.99 8.15
N ASN A 7 7.14 -7.30 7.15
CA ASN A 7 7.93 -8.53 7.17
C ASN A 7 8.99 -8.41 8.28
N GLU A 8 8.99 -9.33 9.23
CA GLU A 8 9.83 -9.22 10.43
C GLU A 8 11.33 -9.11 10.10
N GLU A 9 11.84 -10.00 9.25
CA GLU A 9 13.27 -10.15 8.96
C GLU A 9 13.79 -9.06 8.03
N THR A 10 13.06 -8.75 6.95
CA THR A 10 13.58 -7.86 5.89
C THR A 10 13.31 -6.38 6.14
N THR A 11 12.50 -6.03 7.14
CA THR A 11 12.17 -4.63 7.47
C THR A 11 12.75 -4.14 8.79
N VAL A 12 13.64 -4.90 9.44
CA VAL A 12 14.21 -4.55 10.75
C VAL A 12 14.78 -3.13 10.79
N ALA A 13 15.56 -2.74 9.78
CA ALA A 13 16.17 -1.41 9.73
C ALA A 13 15.11 -0.28 9.64
N GLY A 14 14.09 -0.44 8.79
CA GLY A 14 12.99 0.52 8.67
C GLY A 14 12.15 0.61 9.94
N ARG A 15 11.86 -0.52 10.60
CA ARG A 15 11.14 -0.52 11.89
C ARG A 15 11.95 0.16 13.01
N LYS A 16 13.27 -0.04 13.03
CA LYS A 16 14.16 0.68 13.96
C LYS A 16 14.17 2.18 13.69
N ALA A 17 14.20 2.58 12.42
CA ALA A 17 14.11 3.98 12.04
C ALA A 17 12.78 4.61 12.49
N LEU A 18 11.63 3.96 12.24
CA LEU A 18 10.32 4.43 12.71
C LEU A 18 10.25 4.58 14.23
N ASN A 19 10.88 3.66 14.98
CA ASN A 19 10.90 3.72 16.44
C ASN A 19 11.84 4.81 16.98
N TRP A 20 12.84 5.22 16.22
CA TRP A 20 13.80 6.25 16.61
C TRP A 20 13.40 7.65 16.14
N TYR A 21 12.59 7.78 15.08
CA TYR A 21 12.21 9.07 14.54
C TYR A 21 11.48 9.93 15.57
N HIS A 22 12.06 11.09 15.88
CA HIS A 22 11.52 12.02 16.86
C HIS A 22 11.82 13.48 16.49
N GLU A 23 11.21 14.40 17.23
CA GLU A 23 11.49 15.82 17.11
C GLU A 23 12.86 16.16 17.70
N LYS A 24 13.58 17.10 17.08
CA LYS A 24 14.78 17.69 17.65
C LYS A 24 14.41 18.69 18.74
N TRP A 25 14.96 18.51 19.94
CA TRP A 25 14.69 19.35 21.10
C TRP A 25 15.83 20.34 21.39
N ASP A 26 15.50 21.61 21.64
CA ASP A 26 16.44 22.61 22.16
C ASP A 26 16.24 22.79 23.66
N GLU A 27 17.11 22.17 24.47
CA GLU A 27 17.02 22.21 25.94
C GLU A 27 17.16 23.62 26.52
N LYS A 28 17.94 24.50 25.89
CA LYS A 28 18.19 25.85 26.42
C LYS A 28 16.98 26.75 26.24
N ARG A 29 16.26 26.55 25.14
CA ARG A 29 15.06 27.33 24.80
C ARG A 29 13.78 26.65 25.30
N GLY A 30 13.82 25.35 25.60
CA GLY A 30 12.66 24.56 25.99
C GLY A 30 11.64 24.43 24.87
N ILE A 31 12.10 24.36 23.62
CA ILE A 31 11.24 24.28 22.43
C ILE A 31 11.67 23.14 21.51
N GLY A 32 10.69 22.63 20.76
CA GLY A 32 10.93 21.76 19.62
C GLY A 32 11.36 22.55 18.38
N LEU A 33 12.30 21.99 17.61
CA LEU A 33 12.83 22.57 16.38
C LEU A 33 12.31 21.85 15.12
N GLY A 34 11.30 20.97 15.25
CA GLY A 34 10.84 20.09 14.19
C GLY A 34 11.61 18.77 14.12
N ALA A 35 11.26 17.91 13.16
CA ALA A 35 11.80 16.56 13.05
C ALA A 35 13.33 16.52 13.03
N GLU A 36 13.91 15.57 13.77
CA GLU A 36 15.36 15.39 13.77
C GLU A 36 15.83 14.69 12.49
N HIS A 37 16.71 15.36 11.75
CA HIS A 37 17.29 14.85 10.52
C HIS A 37 18.53 14.00 10.80
N ASP A 38 18.33 12.79 11.34
CA ASP A 38 19.38 11.81 11.59
C ASP A 38 19.25 10.56 10.72
N TRP A 39 19.95 9.48 11.08
CA TRP A 39 19.92 8.21 10.36
C TRP A 39 18.52 7.59 10.22
N SER A 40 17.59 7.90 11.13
CA SER A 40 16.24 7.35 11.15
C SER A 40 15.28 8.10 10.21
N SER A 41 15.54 9.38 9.99
CA SER A 41 14.63 10.30 9.29
C SER A 41 14.25 9.83 7.89
N HIS A 42 15.22 9.49 7.04
CA HIS A 42 14.95 9.12 5.65
C HIS A 42 14.00 7.93 5.52
N GLY A 43 14.15 6.92 6.38
CA GLY A 43 13.28 5.74 6.38
C GLY A 43 11.87 6.06 6.88
N ALA A 44 11.78 6.87 7.94
CA ALA A 44 10.50 7.28 8.52
C ALA A 44 9.72 8.24 7.60
N ASP A 45 10.38 9.21 6.99
CA ASP A 45 9.77 10.17 6.05
C ASP A 45 9.25 9.47 4.80
N ALA A 46 10.04 8.54 4.23
CA ALA A 46 9.61 7.75 3.09
C ALA A 46 8.39 6.88 3.42
N PHE A 47 8.35 6.28 4.61
CA PHE A 47 7.19 5.53 5.08
C PHE A 47 5.96 6.44 5.28
N GLY A 48 6.15 7.62 5.86
CA GLY A 48 5.09 8.62 6.01
C GLY A 48 4.51 9.05 4.67
N LEU A 49 5.37 9.33 3.69
CA LEU A 49 4.94 9.67 2.32
C LEU A 49 4.16 8.53 1.67
N MET A 50 4.61 7.28 1.84
CA MET A 50 3.87 6.11 1.37
C MET A 50 2.47 6.03 1.99
N CYS A 51 2.34 6.27 3.29
CA CYS A 51 1.04 6.25 3.97
C CYS A 51 0.09 7.33 3.46
N VAL A 52 0.61 8.52 3.12
CA VAL A 52 -0.19 9.61 2.53
C VAL A 52 -0.62 9.30 1.10
N ALA A 53 0.28 8.68 0.32
CA ALA A 53 0.04 8.38 -1.09
C ALA A 53 -0.63 7.01 -1.35
N TYR A 54 -0.95 6.25 -0.31
CA TYR A 54 -1.49 4.90 -0.45
C TYR A 54 -2.91 4.91 -1.04
N GLU A 55 -3.11 4.08 -2.06
CA GLU A 55 -4.43 3.75 -2.62
C GLU A 55 -4.66 2.23 -2.50
N GLU A 56 -5.89 1.84 -2.13
CA GLU A 56 -6.23 0.42 -1.99
C GLU A 56 -6.09 -0.34 -3.32
N PRO A 57 -5.50 -1.55 -3.33
CA PRO A 57 -5.39 -2.36 -4.54
C PRO A 57 -6.76 -2.66 -5.14
N GLN A 58 -6.99 -2.20 -6.37
CA GLN A 58 -8.22 -2.54 -7.08
C GLN A 58 -8.17 -4.00 -7.54
N GLN A 59 -9.13 -4.81 -7.08
CA GLN A 59 -9.34 -6.13 -7.66
C GLN A 59 -9.79 -5.97 -9.11
N ARG A 60 -8.93 -6.35 -10.05
CA ARG A 60 -9.34 -6.53 -11.44
C ARG A 60 -10.34 -7.67 -11.49
N TYR A 61 -11.62 -7.34 -11.55
CA TYR A 61 -12.64 -8.31 -11.93
C TYR A 61 -12.29 -8.81 -13.32
N LYS A 62 -11.88 -10.09 -13.41
CA LYS A 62 -11.80 -10.77 -14.70
C LYS A 62 -13.21 -10.73 -15.28
N ARG A 63 -13.40 -9.88 -16.29
CA ARG A 63 -14.64 -9.92 -17.08
C ARG A 63 -14.77 -11.37 -17.54
N PRO A 64 -15.90 -12.05 -17.26
CA PRO A 64 -16.09 -13.38 -17.79
C PRO A 64 -15.86 -13.30 -19.30
N ALA A 65 -14.92 -14.09 -19.80
CA ALA A 65 -14.74 -14.25 -21.23
C ALA A 65 -16.10 -14.70 -21.74
N TYR A 66 -16.74 -13.84 -22.53
CA TYR A 66 -18.05 -14.00 -23.14
C TYR A 66 -18.51 -15.46 -23.15
N SER A 67 -19.44 -15.84 -22.26
CA SER A 67 -20.09 -17.16 -22.24
C SER A 67 -21.09 -17.28 -23.39
N GLY A 68 -20.76 -16.75 -24.57
CA GLY A 68 -21.57 -16.86 -25.77
C GLY A 68 -21.13 -18.03 -26.63
N ARG A 69 -21.12 -19.22 -26.05
CA ARG A 69 -21.65 -20.37 -26.77
C ARG A 69 -23.07 -20.58 -26.27
N ARG A 70 -23.99 -19.77 -26.81
CA ARG A 70 -25.34 -20.30 -27.02
C ARG A 70 -25.13 -21.36 -28.08
N ASP A 71 -25.26 -22.61 -27.68
CA ASP A 71 -25.45 -23.72 -28.59
C ASP A 71 -26.60 -23.30 -29.50
N TYR A 72 -26.27 -22.89 -30.72
CA TYR A 72 -27.25 -22.72 -31.78
C TYR A 72 -27.57 -24.15 -32.19
N GLU A 73 -28.39 -24.80 -31.36
CA GLU A 73 -29.01 -26.06 -31.70
C GLU A 73 -29.70 -25.82 -33.04
N SER A 74 -29.28 -26.59 -34.03
CA SER A 74 -29.75 -26.53 -35.40
C SER A 74 -31.21 -26.97 -35.45
N THR A 75 -32.15 -26.12 -35.03
CA THR A 75 -33.55 -26.23 -35.48
C THR A 75 -33.60 -25.76 -36.92
N SER A 76 -33.33 -26.69 -37.84
CA SER A 76 -33.70 -26.62 -39.24
C SER A 76 -35.20 -26.31 -39.34
N TRP A 77 -35.54 -25.13 -39.85
CA TRP A 77 -36.92 -24.68 -40.06
C TRP A 77 -37.27 -24.58 -41.56
N MET A 78 -36.59 -25.35 -42.41
CA MET A 78 -36.98 -25.63 -43.80
C MET A 78 -36.56 -27.05 -44.19
N ALA A 79 -37.34 -28.03 -43.74
CA ALA A 79 -37.35 -29.37 -44.31
C ALA A 79 -38.76 -29.62 -44.85
N GLU A 80 -38.98 -29.24 -46.11
CA GLU A 80 -40.02 -29.74 -47.02
C GLU A 80 -39.46 -29.71 -48.45
#